data_AF-A0A534NL59-F1
#
_entry.id   AF-A0A534NL59-F1
#
_cell.length_a   1.000
_cell.length_b   1.000
_cell.length_c   1.000
_cell.angle_alpha   90.00
_cell.angle_beta   90.00
_cell.angle_gamma   90.00
#
_symmetry.space_group_name_H-M   'P 1'
#
loop_
_entity.id
_entity.type
_entity.pdbx_description
1 polymer ?
#
loop_
_entity_poly.entity_id
_entity_poly.type
_entity_poly.pdbx_seq_one_letter_code
_entity_poly.pdbx_strand_id
1 'polypeptide(L)'
;PCHMGLEIIGTPISFAGQRQGSLFACGFLVQEKASHARDRAVSTVKALSLPVLQPEAAFESVQRIEAREVPRLADLMDTTVEEIDAYHAAVAEREKRIRDLEEELEGRYRFADIIGKSEPMRRLYGLLDKLVASDVTVLIHGENGTGKELIARALHFSGPRKDKQFVAQN
;
A
#
# COMPACT_ATOMS: atom_id res chain seq x y z
N PRO A 1 24.27 5.88 -19.09
CA PRO A 1 25.65 6.30 -18.75
C PRO A 1 25.63 7.39 -17.67
N CYS A 2 26.39 7.24 -16.58
CA CYS A 2 26.49 8.25 -15.54
C CYS A 2 27.07 9.56 -16.10
N HIS A 3 26.52 10.70 -15.69
CA HIS A 3 27.05 12.02 -16.05
C HIS A 3 28.50 12.23 -15.54
N MET A 4 28.89 11.51 -14.50
CA MET A 4 30.23 11.57 -13.89
C MET A 4 31.23 10.61 -14.53
N GLY A 5 30.84 9.83 -15.55
CA GLY A 5 31.72 8.80 -16.14
C GLY A 5 31.90 7.54 -15.30
N LEU A 6 31.17 7.41 -14.19
CA LEU A 6 31.09 6.19 -13.39
C LEU A 6 30.18 5.14 -14.05
N GLU A 7 30.35 3.90 -13.65
CA GLU A 7 29.52 2.79 -14.14
C GLU A 7 28.14 2.81 -13.48
N ILE A 8 27.13 2.37 -14.24
CA ILE A 8 25.75 2.22 -13.78
C ILE A 8 25.23 0.88 -14.28
N ILE A 9 24.67 0.09 -13.37
CA ILE A 9 23.84 -1.09 -13.68
C ILE A 9 22.41 -0.76 -13.28
N GLY A 10 21.45 -1.23 -14.06
CA GLY A 10 20.04 -1.03 -13.78
C GLY A 10 19.26 -2.31 -14.02
N THR A 11 18.30 -2.60 -13.13
CA THR A 11 17.34 -3.70 -13.27
C THR A 11 15.92 -3.13 -13.18
N PRO A 12 14.96 -3.57 -14.01
CA PRO A 12 13.59 -3.07 -13.99
C PRO A 12 12.81 -3.60 -12.78
N ILE A 13 12.02 -2.74 -12.13
CA ILE A 13 11.05 -3.15 -11.11
C ILE A 13 9.69 -3.28 -11.79
N SER A 14 9.04 -4.43 -11.66
CA SER A 14 7.76 -4.71 -12.32
C SER A 14 6.75 -5.39 -11.39
N PHE A 15 5.60 -4.74 -11.15
CA PHE A 15 4.51 -5.35 -10.39
C PHE A 15 3.41 -5.82 -11.35
N ALA A 16 2.93 -7.06 -11.18
CA ALA A 16 1.83 -7.63 -11.95
C ALA A 16 2.02 -7.54 -13.49
N GLY A 17 3.27 -7.67 -13.96
CA GLY A 17 3.61 -7.58 -15.38
C GLY A 17 3.68 -6.15 -15.94
N GLN A 18 3.49 -5.12 -15.12
CA GLN A 18 3.70 -3.72 -15.50
C GLN A 18 4.98 -3.16 -14.90
N ARG A 19 5.78 -2.49 -15.72
CA ARG A 19 6.99 -1.79 -15.26
C ARG A 19 6.60 -0.58 -14.40
N GLN A 20 7.14 -0.53 -13.20
CA GLN A 20 6.84 0.50 -12.20
C GLN A 20 8.03 1.41 -11.97
N GLY A 21 9.25 0.89 -12.18
CA GLY A 21 10.46 1.67 -12.01
C GLY A 21 11.71 0.92 -12.44
N SER A 22 12.84 1.33 -11.89
CA SER A 22 14.12 0.64 -12.07
C SER A 22 15.00 0.88 -10.85
N LEU A 23 15.67 -0.16 -10.39
CA LEU A 23 16.71 -0.08 -9.39
C LEU A 23 18.04 0.17 -10.11
N PHE A 24 18.81 1.14 -9.63
CA PHE A 24 20.12 1.47 -10.17
C PHE A 24 21.20 1.31 -9.11
N ALA A 25 22.31 0.67 -9.48
CA ALA A 25 23.55 0.72 -8.75
C ALA A 25 24.53 1.63 -9.51
N CYS A 26 25.08 2.62 -8.81
CA CYS A 26 26.04 3.58 -9.35
C CYS A 26 27.12 3.91 -8.31
N GLY A 27 28.14 4.67 -8.71
CA GLY A 27 29.18 5.11 -7.77
C GLY A 27 30.40 4.20 -7.71
N PHE A 28 30.59 3.34 -8.73
CA PHE A 28 31.74 2.45 -8.84
C PHE A 28 32.39 2.56 -10.22
N LEU A 29 33.60 2.01 -10.33
CA LEU A 29 34.38 1.89 -11.56
C LEU A 29 34.68 0.43 -11.83
N VAL A 30 34.62 0.05 -13.10
CA VAL A 30 35.21 -1.21 -13.57
C VAL A 30 36.70 -0.96 -13.84
N GLN A 31 37.57 -1.78 -13.26
CA GLN A 31 39.01 -1.53 -13.19
C GLN A 31 39.66 -1.25 -14.56
N GLU A 32 39.25 -1.95 -15.63
CA GLU A 32 39.79 -1.74 -16.98
C GLU A 32 39.44 -0.37 -17.59
N LYS A 33 38.42 0.30 -17.06
CA LYS A 33 37.89 1.58 -17.57
C LYS A 33 38.19 2.78 -16.67
N ALA A 34 38.82 2.55 -15.52
CA ALA A 34 39.03 3.57 -14.50
C ALA A 34 39.89 4.76 -14.98
N SER A 35 40.88 4.53 -15.84
CA SER A 35 41.78 5.58 -16.35
C SER A 35 41.06 6.64 -17.18
N HIS A 36 40.13 6.22 -18.05
CA HIS A 36 39.35 7.13 -18.91
C HIS A 36 38.22 7.85 -18.15
N ALA A 37 37.80 7.32 -17.00
CA ALA A 37 36.72 7.89 -16.21
C ALA A 37 37.16 9.10 -15.36
N ARG A 38 38.43 9.17 -14.96
CA ARG A 38 38.97 10.24 -14.10
C ARG A 38 38.80 11.63 -14.70
N ASP A 39 39.33 11.83 -15.91
CA ASP A 39 39.30 13.14 -16.57
C ASP A 39 37.87 13.61 -16.84
N ARG A 40 36.99 12.67 -17.17
CA ARG A 40 35.56 12.94 -17.35
C ARG A 40 34.89 13.34 -16.04
N ALA A 41 35.13 12.62 -14.94
CA ALA A 41 34.55 12.96 -13.65
C ALA A 41 34.99 14.35 -13.16
N VAL A 42 36.29 14.64 -13.24
CA VAL A 42 36.87 15.93 -12.82
C VAL A 42 36.34 17.08 -13.69
N SER A 43 36.25 16.89 -15.00
CA SER A 43 35.70 17.92 -15.91
C SER A 43 34.21 18.15 -15.68
N THR A 44 33.41 17.09 -15.45
CA THR A 44 31.99 17.22 -15.10
C THR A 44 31.78 17.98 -13.80
N VAL A 45 32.55 17.70 -12.75
CA VAL A 45 32.46 18.41 -11.46
C VAL A 45 32.68 19.92 -11.64
N LYS A 46 33.67 20.31 -12.44
CA LYS A 46 33.94 21.72 -12.78
C LYS A 46 32.80 22.32 -13.62
N ALA A 47 32.35 21.62 -14.65
CA ALA A 47 31.31 22.09 -15.56
C ALA A 47 29.96 22.31 -14.84
N LEU A 48 29.62 21.45 -13.89
CA LEU A 48 28.38 21.52 -13.11
C LEU A 48 28.50 22.37 -11.83
N SER A 49 29.66 22.98 -11.57
CA SER A 49 29.92 23.78 -10.36
C SER A 49 29.58 23.03 -9.06
N LEU A 50 29.89 21.73 -9.01
CA LEU A 50 29.61 20.91 -7.83
C LEU A 50 30.58 21.27 -6.69
N PRO A 51 30.11 21.29 -5.42
CA PRO A 51 30.91 21.73 -4.27
C PRO A 51 31.89 20.64 -3.79
N VAL A 52 32.83 20.24 -4.65
CA VAL A 52 33.86 19.23 -4.34
C VAL A 52 35.22 19.93 -4.22
N LEU A 53 35.76 19.99 -2.99
CA LEU A 53 36.99 20.75 -2.68
C LEU A 53 38.25 20.22 -3.37
N GLN A 54 38.33 18.90 -3.59
CA GLN A 54 39.47 18.23 -4.23
C GLN A 54 38.96 17.09 -5.15
N PRO A 55 38.47 17.40 -6.36
CA PRO A 55 37.85 16.42 -7.25
C PRO A 55 38.77 15.27 -7.64
N GLU A 56 40.06 15.55 -7.84
CA GLU A 56 41.05 14.55 -8.21
C GLU A 56 41.30 13.55 -7.07
N ALA A 57 41.42 14.03 -5.83
CA ALA A 57 41.59 13.17 -4.66
C ALA A 57 40.29 12.41 -4.32
N ALA A 58 39.14 13.07 -4.47
CA ALA A 58 37.83 12.45 -4.27
C ALA A 58 37.53 11.35 -5.29
N PHE A 59 38.04 11.46 -6.52
CA PHE A 59 37.92 10.38 -7.50
C PHE A 59 38.68 9.12 -7.09
N GLU A 60 39.82 9.26 -6.42
CA GLU A 60 40.61 8.11 -6.00
C GLU A 60 39.91 7.24 -4.94
N SER A 61 38.99 7.82 -4.16
CA SER A 61 38.18 7.07 -3.18
C SER A 61 36.99 6.34 -3.78
N VAL A 62 36.73 6.49 -5.09
CA VAL A 62 35.65 5.76 -5.77
C VAL A 62 35.96 4.27 -5.78
N GLN A 63 34.96 3.47 -5.40
CA GLN A 63 35.07 2.01 -5.35
C GLN A 63 35.38 1.45 -6.75
N ARG A 64 36.35 0.54 -6.81
CA ARG A 64 36.74 -0.18 -8.03
C ARG A 64 36.36 -1.65 -7.88
N ILE A 65 35.72 -2.18 -8.90
CA ILE A 65 35.37 -3.60 -9.01
C ILE A 65 35.99 -4.17 -10.29
N GLU A 66 36.21 -5.47 -10.29
CA GLU A 66 36.64 -6.20 -11.47
C GLU A 66 35.46 -6.44 -12.42
N ALA A 67 35.71 -6.56 -13.74
CA ALA A 67 34.66 -6.83 -14.72
C ALA A 67 33.86 -8.11 -14.39
N ARG A 68 34.48 -9.12 -13.77
CA ARG A 68 33.82 -10.36 -13.34
C ARG A 68 32.84 -10.19 -12.17
N GLU A 69 32.91 -9.08 -11.46
CA GLU A 69 32.03 -8.78 -10.33
C GLU A 69 30.74 -8.07 -10.76
N VAL A 70 30.74 -7.46 -11.96
CA VAL A 70 29.56 -6.79 -12.52
C VAL A 70 28.35 -7.72 -12.63
N PRO A 71 28.45 -8.97 -13.14
CA PRO A 71 27.32 -9.89 -13.14
C PRO A 71 26.81 -10.22 -11.74
N ARG A 72 27.70 -10.38 -10.75
CA ARG A 72 27.29 -10.66 -9.36
C ARG A 72 26.51 -9.51 -8.75
N LEU A 73 26.90 -8.28 -9.08
CA LEU A 73 26.16 -7.09 -8.65
C LEU A 73 24.79 -7.03 -9.33
N ALA A 74 24.68 -7.41 -10.60
CA ALA A 74 23.39 -7.54 -11.28
C ALA A 74 22.51 -8.62 -10.64
N ASP A 75 23.05 -9.80 -10.33
CA ASP A 75 22.31 -10.88 -9.65
C ASP A 75 21.79 -10.44 -8.27
N LEU A 76 22.60 -9.68 -7.52
CA LEU A 76 22.19 -9.10 -6.24
C LEU A 76 21.06 -8.08 -6.43
N MET A 77 21.16 -7.22 -7.44
CA MET A 77 20.09 -6.27 -7.77
C MET A 77 18.80 -6.99 -8.16
N ASP A 78 18.87 -8.05 -8.95
CA ASP A 78 17.70 -8.85 -9.32
C ASP A 78 17.06 -9.50 -8.09
N THR A 79 17.87 -10.05 -7.18
CA THR A 79 17.38 -10.59 -5.89
C THR A 79 16.64 -9.51 -5.08
N THR A 80 17.19 -8.29 -5.00
CA THR A 80 16.51 -7.20 -4.29
C THR A 80 15.21 -6.77 -4.96
N VAL A 81 15.11 -6.86 -6.29
CA VAL A 81 13.84 -6.60 -7.00
C VAL A 81 12.82 -7.69 -6.68
N GLU A 82 13.22 -8.96 -6.67
CA GLU A 82 12.33 -10.06 -6.27
C GLU A 82 11.80 -9.89 -4.85
N GLU A 83 12.63 -9.42 -3.91
CA GLU A 83 12.20 -9.09 -2.53
C GLU A 83 11.21 -7.93 -2.50
N ILE A 84 11.44 -6.87 -3.28
CA ILE A 84 10.52 -5.73 -3.43
C ILE A 84 9.17 -6.23 -3.97
N ASP A 85 9.17 -7.05 -5.01
CA ASP A 85 7.97 -7.64 -5.62
C ASP A 85 7.18 -8.48 -4.62
N ALA A 86 7.86 -9.35 -3.87
CA ALA A 86 7.24 -10.16 -2.83
C ALA A 86 6.62 -9.31 -1.71
N TYR A 87 7.33 -8.27 -1.26
CA TYR A 87 6.84 -7.36 -0.22
C TYR A 87 5.58 -6.61 -0.68
N HIS A 88 5.59 -6.04 -1.89
CA HIS A 88 4.44 -5.34 -2.44
C HIS A 88 3.21 -6.26 -2.58
N ALA A 89 3.39 -7.50 -3.03
CA ALA A 89 2.31 -8.48 -3.10
C ALA A 89 1.72 -8.79 -1.71
N ALA A 90 2.57 -8.97 -0.70
CA ALA A 90 2.14 -9.24 0.67
C ALA A 90 1.37 -8.04 1.28
N VAL A 91 1.82 -6.82 1.02
CA VAL A 91 1.12 -5.60 1.45
C VAL A 91 -0.25 -5.50 0.79
N ALA A 92 -0.35 -5.71 -0.52
CA ALA A 92 -1.61 -5.65 -1.25
C ALA A 92 -2.64 -6.66 -0.71
N GLU A 93 -2.22 -7.88 -0.40
CA GLU A 93 -3.09 -8.91 0.20
C GLU A 93 -3.53 -8.52 1.62
N ARG A 94 -2.61 -7.96 2.43
CA ARG A 94 -2.95 -7.50 3.78
C ARG A 94 -3.97 -6.36 3.74
N GLU A 95 -3.79 -5.38 2.87
CA GLU A 95 -4.73 -4.27 2.72
C GLU A 95 -6.10 -4.75 2.26
N LYS A 96 -6.14 -5.70 1.32
CA LYS A 96 -7.39 -6.34 0.91
C LYS A 96 -8.09 -6.99 2.09
N ARG A 97 -7.36 -7.77 2.89
CA ARG A 97 -7.92 -8.42 4.08
C ARG A 97 -8.43 -7.43 5.12
N ILE A 98 -7.74 -6.30 5.31
CA ILE A 98 -8.21 -5.23 6.20
C ILE A 98 -9.54 -4.68 5.68
N ARG A 99 -9.62 -4.33 4.39
CA ARG A 99 -10.87 -3.83 3.79
C ARG A 99 -12.02 -4.83 3.93
N ASP A 100 -11.78 -6.10 3.61
CA ASP A 100 -12.80 -7.15 3.71
C ASP A 100 -13.31 -7.31 5.16
N LEU A 101 -12.42 -7.20 6.15
CA LEU A 101 -12.79 -7.24 7.57
C LEU A 101 -13.52 -5.97 8.02
N GLU A 102 -13.11 -4.80 7.53
CA GLU A 102 -13.78 -3.52 7.80
C GLU A 102 -15.21 -3.55 7.24
N GLU A 103 -15.42 -4.03 6.01
CA GLU A 103 -16.75 -4.20 5.42
C GLU A 103 -17.62 -5.18 6.23
N GLU A 104 -17.05 -6.30 6.69
CA GLU A 104 -17.77 -7.26 7.55
C GLU A 104 -18.15 -6.63 8.90
N LEU A 105 -17.27 -5.79 9.48
CA LEU A 105 -17.55 -5.06 10.71
C LEU A 105 -18.60 -3.97 10.49
N GLU A 106 -18.52 -3.18 9.43
CA GLU A 106 -19.52 -2.17 9.09
C GLU A 106 -20.91 -2.80 8.92
N GLY A 107 -21.01 -3.94 8.22
CA GLY A 107 -22.25 -4.70 8.14
C GLY A 107 -22.78 -5.12 9.53
N ARG A 108 -21.90 -5.53 10.44
CA ARG A 108 -22.28 -5.91 11.82
C ARG A 108 -22.63 -4.71 12.73
N TYR A 109 -22.13 -3.51 12.45
CA TYR A 109 -22.23 -2.33 13.33
C TYR A 109 -23.09 -1.18 12.78
N ARG A 110 -23.73 -1.33 11.62
CA ARG A 110 -24.72 -0.35 11.09
C ARG A 110 -25.80 0.03 12.11
N PHE A 111 -26.06 -0.84 13.09
CA PHE A 111 -26.99 -0.60 14.18
C PHE A 111 -26.26 -0.33 15.49
N ALA A 112 -25.39 0.68 15.53
CA ALA A 112 -24.50 1.00 16.65
C ALA A 112 -25.21 1.12 18.02
N ASP A 113 -26.51 1.44 18.03
CA ASP A 113 -27.35 1.52 19.24
C ASP A 113 -27.81 0.15 19.80
N ILE A 114 -27.55 -0.95 19.08
CA ILE A 114 -27.95 -2.31 19.47
C ILE A 114 -26.70 -3.12 19.83
N ILE A 115 -26.50 -3.39 21.12
CA ILE A 115 -25.35 -4.16 21.61
C ILE A 115 -25.76 -5.62 21.84
N GLY A 116 -25.31 -6.52 20.97
CA GLY A 116 -25.57 -7.96 21.10
C GLY A 116 -24.57 -8.81 20.30
N LYS A 117 -23.95 -9.80 20.95
CA LYS A 117 -22.91 -10.67 20.36
C LYS A 117 -23.33 -12.14 20.20
N SER A 118 -24.52 -12.49 20.67
CA SER A 118 -25.04 -13.86 20.64
C SER A 118 -25.46 -14.28 19.22
N GLU A 119 -25.51 -15.58 18.99
CA GLU A 119 -25.89 -16.14 17.69
C GLU A 119 -27.29 -15.68 17.21
N PRO A 120 -28.33 -15.62 18.06
CA PRO A 120 -29.62 -15.04 17.67
C PRO A 120 -29.54 -13.57 17.24
N MET A 121 -28.71 -12.76 17.91
CA MET A 121 -28.51 -11.35 17.55
C MET A 121 -27.82 -11.20 16.20
N ARG A 122 -26.85 -12.05 15.87
CA ARG A 122 -26.24 -12.05 14.53
C ARG A 122 -27.24 -12.35 13.43
N ARG A 123 -28.15 -13.31 13.66
CA ARG A 123 -29.25 -13.59 12.72
C ARG A 123 -30.20 -12.39 12.58
N LEU A 124 -30.47 -11.68 13.68
CA LEU A 124 -31.28 -10.46 13.65
C LEU A 124 -30.61 -9.37 12.80
N TYR A 125 -29.31 -9.09 12.97
CA TYR A 125 -28.60 -8.12 12.14
C TYR A 125 -28.67 -8.48 10.65
N GLY A 126 -28.44 -9.74 10.30
CA GLY A 126 -28.57 -10.19 8.90
C GLY A 126 -29.99 -10.09 8.32
N LEU A 127 -31.03 -10.06 9.16
CA LEU A 127 -32.40 -9.77 8.73
C LEU A 127 -32.60 -8.26 8.54
N LEU A 128 -32.10 -7.45 9.48
CA LEU A 128 -32.19 -5.99 9.39
C LEU A 128 -31.46 -5.46 8.15
N ASP A 129 -30.27 -5.97 7.81
CA ASP A 129 -29.53 -5.57 6.60
C ASP A 129 -30.34 -5.76 5.32
N LYS A 130 -31.13 -6.84 5.24
CA LYS A 130 -32.01 -7.12 4.10
C LYS A 130 -33.21 -6.17 4.04
N LEU A 131 -33.67 -5.69 5.20
CA LEU A 131 -34.85 -4.83 5.32
C LEU A 131 -34.52 -3.34 5.23
N VAL A 132 -33.32 -2.93 5.61
CA VAL A 132 -32.89 -1.52 5.67
C VAL A 132 -33.06 -0.79 4.34
N ALA A 133 -32.76 -1.44 3.21
CA ALA A 133 -32.91 -0.83 1.88
C ALA A 133 -34.35 -0.88 1.33
N SER A 134 -35.29 -1.47 2.08
CA SER A 134 -36.66 -1.72 1.63
C SER A 134 -37.65 -0.73 2.23
N ASP A 135 -38.73 -0.44 1.50
CA ASP A 135 -39.84 0.41 1.96
C ASP A 135 -41.02 -0.40 2.53
N VAL A 136 -40.81 -1.69 2.82
CA VAL A 136 -41.86 -2.59 3.34
C VAL A 136 -42.27 -2.26 4.78
N THR A 137 -43.51 -2.59 5.12
CA THR A 137 -43.99 -2.58 6.51
C THR A 137 -43.39 -3.75 7.29
N VAL A 138 -42.85 -3.49 8.47
CA VAL A 138 -42.21 -4.48 9.35
C VAL A 138 -42.97 -4.61 10.66
N LEU A 139 -43.19 -5.85 11.11
CA LEU A 139 -43.78 -6.16 12.41
C LEU A 139 -42.71 -6.72 13.36
N ILE A 140 -42.49 -6.06 14.49
CA ILE A 140 -41.46 -6.44 15.47
C ILE A 140 -42.13 -7.09 16.67
N HIS A 141 -41.83 -8.38 16.90
CA HIS A 141 -42.35 -9.14 18.04
C HIS A 141 -41.28 -9.39 19.10
N GLY A 142 -41.72 -9.56 20.35
CA GLY A 142 -40.85 -9.85 21.49
C GLY A 142 -41.50 -9.46 22.81
N GLU A 143 -40.95 -9.97 23.91
CA GLU A 143 -41.40 -9.65 25.27
C GLU A 143 -41.17 -8.18 25.62
N ASN A 144 -41.80 -7.72 26.71
CA ASN A 144 -41.58 -6.37 27.20
C ASN A 144 -40.10 -6.17 27.60
N GLY A 145 -39.52 -5.01 27.28
CA GLY A 145 -38.10 -4.71 27.60
C GLY A 145 -37.05 -5.31 26.66
N THR A 146 -37.42 -6.02 25.59
CA THR A 146 -36.46 -6.62 24.62
C THR A 146 -35.87 -5.65 23.60
N GLY A 147 -36.09 -4.34 23.76
CA GLY A 147 -35.50 -3.31 22.88
C GLY A 147 -36.16 -3.20 21.50
N LYS A 148 -37.43 -3.59 21.33
CA LYS A 148 -38.15 -3.49 20.04
C LYS A 148 -38.12 -2.09 19.41
N GLU A 149 -38.12 -1.04 20.23
CA GLU A 149 -38.03 0.35 19.76
C GLU A 149 -36.65 0.67 19.16
N LEU A 150 -35.56 0.09 19.69
CA LEU A 150 -34.22 0.22 19.11
C LEU A 150 -34.18 -0.42 17.72
N ILE A 151 -34.86 -1.56 17.53
CA ILE A 151 -34.98 -2.21 16.22
C ILE A 151 -35.74 -1.31 15.22
N ALA A 152 -36.83 -0.68 15.65
CA ALA A 152 -37.59 0.24 14.80
C ALA A 152 -36.76 1.47 14.39
N ARG A 153 -36.02 2.07 15.34
CA ARG A 153 -35.12 3.21 15.06
C ARG A 153 -33.99 2.81 14.12
N ALA A 154 -33.39 1.64 14.32
CA ALA A 154 -32.36 1.07 13.45
C ALA A 154 -32.81 0.98 11.99
N LEU A 155 -34.01 0.44 11.73
CA LEU A 155 -34.59 0.36 10.39
C LEU A 155 -34.87 1.75 9.79
N HIS A 156 -35.37 2.69 10.60
CA HIS A 156 -35.67 4.05 10.13
C HIS A 156 -34.42 4.83 9.75
N PHE A 157 -33.44 4.94 10.65
CA PHE A 157 -32.26 5.80 10.47
C PHE A 157 -31.22 5.19 9.53
N SER A 158 -31.24 3.87 9.32
CA SER A 158 -30.33 3.21 8.37
C SER A 158 -30.92 3.12 6.96
N GLY A 159 -32.24 3.33 6.81
CA GLY A 159 -32.97 3.11 5.56
C GLY A 159 -33.33 4.38 4.77
N PRO A 160 -34.17 4.26 3.73
CA PRO A 160 -34.54 5.38 2.85
C PRO A 160 -35.38 6.46 3.54
N ARG A 161 -35.88 6.20 4.76
CA ARG A 161 -36.68 7.13 5.55
C ARG A 161 -35.87 7.92 6.58
N LYS A 162 -34.53 7.78 6.60
CA LYS A 162 -33.64 8.38 7.60
C LYS A 162 -33.85 9.88 7.83
N ASP A 163 -34.19 10.62 6.78
CA ASP A 163 -34.38 12.07 6.82
C ASP A 163 -35.82 12.48 7.16
N LYS A 164 -36.74 11.52 7.29
CA LYS A 164 -38.14 11.75 7.68
C LYS A 164 -38.29 11.69 9.21
N GLN A 165 -39.36 12.29 9.72
CA GLN A 165 -39.70 12.23 11.13
C GLN A 165 -40.01 10.80 11.58
N PHE A 166 -39.42 10.36 12.69
CA PHE A 166 -39.75 9.12 13.38
C PHE A 166 -40.73 9.43 14.53
N VAL A 167 -41.90 8.80 14.53
CA VAL A 167 -42.93 8.95 15.57
C VAL A 167 -43.23 7.58 16.16
N ALA A 168 -42.97 7.41 17.44
CA ALA A 168 -43.35 6.22 18.19
C ALA A 168 -44.71 6.45 18.89
N GLN A 169 -45.59 5.45 18.81
CA GLN A 169 -46.89 5.44 19.49
C GLN A 169 -47.00 4.14 20.29
N ASN A 170 -47.31 4.26 21.59
CA ASN A 170 -47.40 3.18 22.56
C ASN A 170 -48.85 2.82 22.89
#